data_AF-A0A7W5PAT2-F1
#
_entry.id   AF-A0A7W5PAT2-F1
#
_cell.length_a   1.000
_cell.length_b   1.000
_cell.length_c   1.000
_cell.angle_alpha   90.00
_cell.angle_beta   90.00
_cell.angle_gamma   90.00
#
_symmetry.space_group_name_H-M   'P 1'
#
loop_
_entity.id
_entity.type
_entity.pdbx_description
1 polymer ?
#
loop_
_entity_poly.entity_id
_entity_poly.type
_entity_poly.pdbx_seq_one_letter_code
_entity_poly.pdbx_strand_id
1 'polypeptide(L)'
;MTQTFAFDTKQFDTAQFESMFFAPARAFAALSVDFTEKLVSAQLDATKAYADVNLAQLRRLVEVKDVEGFKSYLDGQQEVAKELTERLKGDADKVVALQQDFVEQSQKLTEGSVKQAQESVQKATETATKAVKEAAPKAAAK
;
A
#
# COMPACT_ATOMS: atom_id res chain seq x y z
N MET A 1 38.53 -11.55 41.85
CA MET A 1 37.25 -12.22 41.58
C MET A 1 36.49 -11.37 40.59
N THR A 2 36.31 -11.89 39.39
CA THR A 2 35.73 -11.23 38.22
C THR A 2 34.26 -10.92 38.51
N GLN A 3 33.86 -9.65 38.48
CA GLN A 3 32.45 -9.30 38.47
C GLN A 3 31.88 -9.76 37.13
N THR A 4 31.15 -10.87 37.15
CA THR A 4 30.35 -11.32 36.02
C THR A 4 29.22 -10.33 35.85
N PHE A 5 29.29 -9.50 34.81
CA PHE A 5 28.13 -8.78 34.30
C PHE A 5 27.10 -9.84 33.90
N ALA A 6 26.14 -10.12 34.78
CA ALA A 6 24.97 -10.92 34.46
C ALA A 6 24.12 -10.09 33.49
N PHE A 7 24.37 -10.28 32.19
CA PHE A 7 23.47 -9.79 31.17
C PHE A 7 22.21 -10.64 31.27
N ASP A 8 21.17 -10.11 31.91
CA ASP A 8 19.90 -10.80 32.10
C ASP A 8 19.20 -10.91 30.73
N THR A 9 19.43 -12.04 30.06
CA THR A 9 18.89 -12.35 28.73
C THR A 9 17.36 -12.46 28.71
N LYS A 10 16.68 -12.38 29.87
CA LYS A 10 15.22 -12.41 29.96
C LYS A 10 14.54 -11.06 29.73
N GLN A 11 15.30 -9.99 29.50
CA GLN A 11 14.74 -8.66 29.23
C GLN A 11 14.68 -8.26 27.75
N PHE A 12 15.15 -9.12 26.84
CA PHE A 12 14.86 -8.94 25.41
C PHE A 12 13.43 -9.44 25.15
N ASP A 13 12.45 -8.58 25.39
CA ASP A 13 11.05 -8.88 25.09
C ASP A 13 10.91 -8.96 23.56
N THR A 14 10.98 -10.19 23.04
CA THR A 14 10.92 -10.51 21.61
C THR A 14 9.65 -9.97 20.98
N ALA A 15 8.55 -9.85 21.74
CA ALA A 15 7.30 -9.27 21.26
C ALA A 15 7.44 -7.75 21.05
N GLN A 16 8.16 -7.06 21.94
CA GLN A 16 8.43 -5.63 21.80
C GLN A 16 9.33 -5.35 20.58
N PHE A 17 10.37 -6.18 20.39
CA PHE A 17 11.23 -6.10 19.20
C PHE A 17 10.45 -6.41 17.91
N GLU A 18 9.61 -7.45 17.91
CA GLU A 18 8.78 -7.78 16.77
C GLU A 18 7.80 -6.66 16.41
N SER A 19 7.18 -6.03 17.42
CA SER A 19 6.25 -4.92 17.23
C SER A 19 6.90 -3.63 16.73
N MET A 20 8.13 -3.32 17.15
CA MET A 20 8.84 -2.10 16.74
C MET A 20 9.50 -2.20 15.37
N PHE A 21 10.00 -3.38 14.99
CA PHE A 21 10.86 -3.52 13.82
C PHE A 21 10.24 -4.36 12.70
N PHE A 22 9.62 -5.50 13.01
CA PHE A 22 9.09 -6.39 11.98
C PHE A 22 7.67 -6.05 11.55
N ALA A 23 6.82 -5.59 12.46
CA ALA A 23 5.44 -5.23 12.12
C ALA A 23 5.35 -4.08 11.10
N PRO A 24 6.08 -2.96 11.24
CA PRO A 24 6.09 -1.89 10.23
C PRO A 24 6.63 -2.37 8.87
N ALA A 25 7.69 -3.20 8.88
CA ALA A 25 8.27 -3.75 7.66
C ALA A 25 7.28 -4.68 6.93
N ARG A 26 6.57 -5.56 7.64
CA ARG A 26 5.53 -6.41 7.05
C ARG A 26 4.36 -5.60 6.51
N ALA A 27 3.92 -4.57 7.24
CA ALA A 27 2.83 -3.72 6.80
C ALA A 27 3.20 -2.92 5.53
N PHE A 28 4.44 -2.43 5.42
CA PHE A 28 4.92 -1.77 4.20
C PHE A 28 5.06 -2.76 3.02
N ALA A 29 5.52 -3.99 3.28
CA ALA A 29 5.58 -5.04 2.27
C ALA A 29 4.17 -5.39 1.75
N ALA A 30 3.19 -5.53 2.65
CA ALA A 30 1.79 -5.76 2.28
C ALA A 30 1.22 -4.61 1.43
N LEU A 31 1.50 -3.36 1.81
CA LEU A 31 1.10 -2.18 1.02
C LEU A 31 1.72 -2.20 -0.40
N SER A 32 2.98 -2.60 -0.51
CA SER A 32 3.68 -2.69 -1.81
C SER A 32 3.09 -3.80 -2.70
N VAL A 33 2.71 -4.93 -2.11
CA VAL A 33 2.03 -6.03 -2.80
C VAL A 33 0.65 -5.57 -3.30
N ASP A 34 -0.15 -4.94 -2.43
CA ASP A 34 -1.47 -4.41 -2.78
C ASP A 34 -1.39 -3.39 -3.93
N PHE A 35 -0.45 -2.45 -3.86
CA PHE A 35 -0.21 -1.49 -4.94
C PHE A 35 0.15 -2.18 -6.26
N THR A 36 1.00 -3.21 -6.21
CA THR A 36 1.39 -3.98 -7.39
C THR A 36 0.20 -4.76 -7.97
N GLU A 37 -0.60 -5.41 -7.13
CA GLU A 37 -1.81 -6.13 -7.55
C GLU A 37 -2.81 -5.19 -8.25
N LYS A 38 -3.03 -4.00 -7.68
CA LYS A 38 -3.90 -2.97 -8.26
C LYS A 38 -3.36 -2.45 -9.60
N LEU A 39 -2.04 -2.24 -9.72
CA LEU A 39 -1.42 -1.83 -10.98
C LEU A 39 -1.55 -2.91 -12.07
N VAL A 40 -1.29 -4.17 -11.74
CA VAL A 40 -1.46 -5.29 -12.69
C VAL A 40 -2.91 -5.42 -13.12
N SER A 41 -3.85 -5.28 -12.18
CA SER A 41 -5.29 -5.28 -12.49
C SER A 41 -5.65 -4.13 -13.44
N ALA A 42 -5.13 -2.93 -13.21
CA ALA A 42 -5.33 -1.80 -14.12
C ALA A 42 -4.78 -2.06 -15.53
N GLN A 43 -3.60 -2.69 -15.65
CA GLN A 43 -3.03 -3.07 -16.95
C GLN A 43 -3.87 -4.12 -17.69
N LEU A 44 -4.38 -5.13 -16.97
CA LEU A 44 -5.26 -6.14 -17.53
C LEU A 44 -6.60 -5.54 -17.99
N ASP A 45 -7.20 -4.66 -17.18
CA ASP A 45 -8.43 -3.95 -17.52
C ASP A 45 -8.25 -3.10 -18.79
N ALA A 46 -7.15 -2.36 -18.89
CA ALA A 46 -6.82 -1.55 -20.06
C ALA A 46 -6.64 -2.44 -21.31
N THR A 47 -5.85 -3.51 -21.19
CA THR A 47 -5.61 -4.47 -22.28
C THR A 47 -6.92 -5.06 -22.80
N LYS A 48 -7.80 -5.50 -21.89
CA LYS A 48 -9.11 -6.04 -22.24
C LYS A 48 -9.95 -4.99 -22.98
N ALA A 49 -10.00 -3.77 -22.46
CA ALA A 49 -10.79 -2.70 -23.08
C ALA A 49 -10.30 -2.35 -24.48
N TYR A 50 -8.99 -2.23 -24.70
CA TYR A 50 -8.45 -2.00 -26.04
C TYR A 50 -8.73 -3.16 -27.00
N ALA A 51 -8.65 -4.41 -26.52
CA ALA A 51 -9.02 -5.57 -27.32
C ALA A 51 -10.50 -5.56 -27.69
N ASP A 52 -11.39 -5.20 -26.76
CA ASP A 52 -12.82 -5.09 -26.98
C ASP A 52 -13.15 -4.04 -28.05
N VAL A 53 -12.51 -2.86 -28.00
CA VAL A 53 -12.66 -1.79 -29.02
C VAL A 53 -12.23 -2.30 -30.39
N ASN A 54 -11.07 -2.95 -30.49
CA ASN A 54 -10.58 -3.48 -31.76
C ASN A 54 -11.50 -4.57 -32.33
N LEU A 55 -11.98 -5.49 -31.49
CA LEU A 55 -12.93 -6.53 -31.91
C LEU A 55 -14.26 -5.93 -32.33
N ALA A 56 -14.74 -4.88 -31.67
CA ALA A 56 -15.94 -4.16 -32.07
C ALA A 56 -15.76 -3.49 -33.45
N GLN A 57 -14.60 -2.87 -33.70
CA GLN A 57 -14.29 -2.27 -34.99
C GLN A 57 -14.18 -3.32 -36.11
N LEU A 58 -13.54 -4.46 -35.85
CA LEU A 58 -13.49 -5.57 -36.80
C LEU A 58 -14.89 -6.09 -37.13
N ARG A 59 -15.78 -6.23 -36.15
CA ARG A 59 -17.18 -6.62 -36.37
C ARG A 59 -17.92 -5.62 -37.27
N ARG A 60 -17.78 -4.32 -36.97
CA ARG A 60 -18.37 -3.25 -37.80
C ARG A 60 -17.84 -3.27 -39.23
N LEU A 61 -16.54 -3.53 -39.39
CA LEU A 61 -15.90 -3.58 -40.71
C LEU A 61 -16.41 -4.77 -41.54
N VAL A 62 -16.56 -5.96 -40.96
CA VAL A 62 -17.07 -7.14 -41.71
C VAL A 62 -18.55 -7.03 -42.07
N GLU A 63 -19.29 -6.13 -41.43
CA GLU A 63 -20.69 -5.82 -41.77
C GLU A 63 -20.83 -4.85 -42.96
N VAL A 64 -19.73 -4.23 -43.41
CA VAL A 64 -19.72 -3.34 -44.59
C VAL A 64 -19.94 -4.14 -45.87
N LYS A 65 -21.00 -3.79 -46.62
CA LYS A 65 -21.39 -4.49 -47.85
C LYS A 65 -21.19 -3.67 -49.12
N ASP A 66 -21.07 -2.35 -48.98
CA ASP A 66 -21.09 -1.38 -50.07
C ASP A 66 -20.39 -0.06 -49.66
N VAL A 67 -20.40 0.91 -50.58
CA VAL A 67 -19.76 2.21 -50.41
C VAL A 67 -20.45 3.06 -49.34
N GLU A 68 -21.78 3.00 -49.22
CA GLU A 68 -22.50 3.70 -48.14
C GLU A 68 -22.15 3.13 -46.76
N GLY A 69 -22.05 1.81 -46.62
CA GLY A 69 -21.60 1.14 -45.40
C GLY A 69 -20.17 1.52 -45.04
N PHE A 70 -19.27 1.60 -46.02
CA PHE A 70 -17.89 2.04 -45.79
C PHE A 70 -17.84 3.51 -45.34
N LYS A 71 -18.65 4.38 -45.93
CA LYS A 71 -18.78 5.77 -45.50
C LYS A 71 -19.28 5.88 -44.06
N SER A 72 -20.32 5.12 -43.70
CA SER A 72 -20.82 5.07 -42.32
C SER A 72 -19.77 4.56 -41.33
N TYR A 73 -18.96 3.56 -41.72
CA TYR A 73 -17.85 3.09 -40.92
C TYR A 73 -16.79 4.18 -40.66
N LEU A 74 -16.47 4.98 -41.69
CA LEU A 74 -15.54 6.11 -41.57
C LEU A 74 -16.10 7.22 -40.69
N ASP A 75 -17.37 7.58 -40.86
CA ASP A 75 -18.05 8.58 -40.04
C ASP A 75 -18.07 8.16 -38.56
N GLY A 76 -18.18 6.85 -38.28
CA GLY A 76 -18.11 6.28 -36.93
C GLY A 76 -16.72 6.27 -36.27
N GLN A 77 -15.63 6.52 -37.02
CA GLN A 77 -14.27 6.51 -36.44
C GLN A 77 -14.04 7.65 -35.44
N GLN A 78 -14.73 8.78 -35.60
CA GLN A 78 -14.61 9.90 -34.66
C GLN A 78 -15.09 9.51 -33.25
N GLU A 79 -16.17 8.75 -33.15
CA GLU A 79 -16.67 8.25 -31.85
C GLU A 79 -15.69 7.25 -31.23
N VAL A 80 -15.06 6.39 -32.03
CA VAL A 80 -14.05 5.46 -31.49
C VAL A 80 -12.79 6.19 -31.04
N ALA A 81 -12.37 7.23 -31.75
CA ALA A 81 -11.27 8.08 -31.30
C ALA A 81 -11.59 8.78 -29.97
N LYS A 82 -12.84 9.23 -29.78
CA LYS A 82 -13.32 9.81 -28.53
C LYS A 82 -13.33 8.78 -27.41
N GLU A 83 -13.88 7.59 -27.64
CA GLU A 83 -13.89 6.48 -26.68
C GLU A 83 -12.48 6.11 -26.22
N LEU A 84 -11.53 5.97 -27.15
CA LEU A 84 -10.12 5.68 -26.85
C LEU A 84 -9.46 6.79 -26.04
N THR A 85 -9.79 8.06 -26.32
CA THR A 85 -9.24 9.22 -25.60
C THR A 85 -9.78 9.29 -24.18
N GLU A 86 -11.10 9.13 -24.01
CA GLU A 86 -11.75 9.06 -22.69
C GLU A 86 -11.18 7.90 -21.87
N ARG A 87 -10.95 6.75 -22.52
CA ARG A 87 -10.36 5.60 -21.87
C ARG A 87 -8.92 5.84 -21.43
N LEU A 88 -8.09 6.38 -22.32
CA LEU A 88 -6.70 6.72 -22.00
C LEU A 88 -6.62 7.68 -20.81
N LYS A 89 -7.50 8.69 -20.79
CA LYS A 89 -7.61 9.62 -19.67
C LYS A 89 -7.99 8.89 -18.38
N GLY A 90 -9.01 8.04 -18.42
CA GLY A 90 -9.46 7.26 -17.27
C GLY A 90 -8.38 6.32 -16.72
N ASP A 91 -7.62 5.67 -17.61
CA ASP A 91 -6.51 4.79 -17.21
C ASP A 91 -5.37 5.59 -16.56
N ALA A 92 -5.07 6.79 -17.07
CA ALA A 92 -4.10 7.70 -16.45
C ALA A 92 -4.57 8.17 -15.07
N ASP A 93 -5.84 8.58 -14.94
CA ASP A 93 -6.45 9.00 -13.68
C ASP A 93 -6.43 7.84 -12.65
N LYS A 94 -6.65 6.59 -13.09
CA LYS A 94 -6.55 5.39 -12.25
C LYS A 94 -5.14 5.16 -11.71
N VAL A 95 -4.11 5.28 -12.55
CA VAL A 95 -2.71 5.14 -12.12
C VAL A 95 -2.32 6.24 -11.12
N VAL A 96 -2.73 7.48 -11.37
CA VAL A 96 -2.50 8.61 -10.44
C VAL A 96 -3.17 8.35 -9.09
N ALA A 97 -4.42 7.89 -9.09
CA ALA A 97 -5.13 7.54 -7.85
C ALA A 97 -4.43 6.43 -7.07
N LEU A 98 -3.93 5.39 -7.74
CA LEU A 98 -3.16 4.31 -7.10
C LEU A 98 -1.87 4.85 -6.45
N GLN A 99 -1.17 5.74 -7.13
CA GLN A 99 0.05 6.35 -6.58
C GLN A 99 -0.26 7.23 -5.35
N GLN A 100 -1.37 7.97 -5.38
CA GLN A 100 -1.82 8.78 -4.25
C GLN A 100 -2.20 7.91 -3.06
N ASP A 101 -2.96 6.83 -3.27
CA ASP A 101 -3.34 5.84 -2.25
C ASP A 101 -2.09 5.24 -1.58
N PHE A 102 -1.10 4.80 -2.37
CA PHE A 102 0.15 4.26 -1.85
C PHE A 102 0.91 5.28 -0.96
N VAL A 103 0.99 6.54 -1.37
CA VAL A 103 1.64 7.60 -0.59
C VAL A 103 0.88 7.87 0.70
N GLU A 104 -0.44 8.03 0.63
CA GLU A 104 -1.28 8.29 1.81
C GLU A 104 -1.18 7.16 2.84
N GLN A 105 -1.25 5.91 2.38
CA GLN A 105 -1.16 4.74 3.25
C GLN A 105 0.25 4.57 3.84
N SER A 106 1.30 4.91 3.08
CA SER A 106 2.69 4.93 3.59
C SER A 106 2.89 5.98 4.68
N GLN A 107 2.28 7.16 4.53
CA GLN A 107 2.30 8.22 5.55
C GLN A 107 1.59 7.75 6.82
N LYS A 108 0.38 7.17 6.71
CA LYS A 108 -0.36 6.61 7.86
C LYS A 108 0.41 5.53 8.59
N LEU A 109 1.09 4.64 7.87
CA LEU A 109 1.91 3.59 8.46
C LEU A 109 3.09 4.17 9.25
N THR A 110 3.72 5.22 8.71
CA THR A 110 4.80 5.94 9.39
C THR A 110 4.29 6.63 10.66
N GLU A 111 3.19 7.37 10.57
CA GLU A 111 2.57 8.04 11.72
C GLU A 111 2.17 7.05 12.82
N GLY A 112 1.57 5.91 12.44
CA GLY A 112 1.21 4.83 13.36
C GLY A 112 2.43 4.23 14.06
N SER A 113 3.51 4.00 13.32
CA SER A 113 4.78 3.48 13.87
C SER A 113 5.41 4.45 14.88
N VAL A 114 5.38 5.76 14.59
CA VAL A 114 5.88 6.79 15.51
C VAL A 114 5.05 6.83 16.80
N LYS A 115 3.72 6.80 16.70
CA LYS A 115 2.83 6.75 17.88
C LYS A 115 3.09 5.53 18.73
N GLN A 116 3.20 4.35 18.12
CA GLN A 116 3.48 3.10 18.83
C GLN A 116 4.84 3.12 19.53
N ALA A 117 5.86 3.71 18.91
CA ALA A 117 7.18 3.90 19.53
C ALA A 117 7.10 4.84 20.74
N GLN A 118 6.38 5.96 20.63
CA GLN A 118 6.18 6.91 21.74
C GLN A 118 5.45 6.26 22.93
N GLU A 119 4.38 5.51 22.67
CA GLU A 119 3.63 4.77 23.70
C GLU A 119 4.52 3.73 24.40
N SER A 120 5.37 3.05 23.65
CA SER A 120 6.32 2.06 24.20
C SER A 120 7.36 2.71 25.11
N VAL A 121 7.89 3.88 24.74
CA VAL A 121 8.83 4.66 25.57
C VAL A 121 8.15 5.18 26.84
N GLN A 122 6.90 5.64 26.75
CA GLN A 122 6.13 6.06 27.92
C GLN A 122 5.90 4.89 28.88
N LYS A 123 5.43 3.74 28.39
CA LYS A 123 5.24 2.53 29.22
C LYS A 123 6.54 2.06 29.89
N ALA A 124 7.66 2.10 29.18
CA ALA A 124 8.96 1.74 29.73
C ALA A 124 9.36 2.71 30.86
N THR A 125 9.12 4.01 30.69
CA THR A 125 9.41 5.04 31.68
C THR A 125 8.52 4.91 32.92
N GLU A 126 7.22 4.65 32.75
CA GLU A 126 6.30 4.39 33.86
C GLU A 126 6.69 3.13 34.64
N THR A 127 7.06 2.05 33.94
CA THR A 127 7.49 0.80 34.55
C THR A 127 8.78 0.99 35.35
N ALA A 128 9.76 1.70 34.80
CA ALA A 128 11.00 2.03 35.50
C ALA A 128 10.73 2.90 36.74
N THR A 129 9.86 3.91 36.63
CA THR A 129 9.50 4.79 37.75
C THR A 129 8.79 4.02 38.87
N LYS A 130 7.94 3.05 38.52
CA LYS A 130 7.24 2.19 39.47
C LYS A 130 8.21 1.23 40.18
N ALA A 131 9.13 0.62 39.44
CA ALA A 131 10.16 -0.25 40.00
C ALA A 131 11.09 0.50 40.99
N VAL A 132 11.47 1.75 40.67
CA VAL A 132 12.26 2.60 41.57
C VAL A 132 11.49 2.94 42.86
N LYS A 133 10.19 3.24 42.75
CA LYS A 133 9.34 3.53 43.92
C LYS A 133 9.11 2.30 44.82
N GLU A 134 8.98 1.10 44.25
CA GLU A 134 8.82 -0.15 45.02
C GLU A 134 10.13 -0.63 45.67
N ALA A 135 11.29 -0.29 45.09
CA ALA A 135 12.61 -0.63 45.66
C ALA A 135 13.05 0.31 46.80
N ALA A 136 12.63 1.58 46.78
CA ALA A 136 13.00 2.58 47.78
C ALA A 136 12.64 2.23 49.26
N PRO A 137 11.47 1.66 49.60
CA PRO A 137 11.14 1.32 50.99
C PRO A 137 11.89 0.09 51.53
N LYS A 138 12.50 -0.76 50.68
CA LYS A 138 13.28 -1.93 51.13
C LYS A 138 14.73 -1.61 51.50
N ALA A 139 15.27 -0.47 51.06
CA ALA A 139 16.64 -0.05 51.38
C ALA A 139 16.73 0.73 52.72
N ALA A 140 15.63 1.29 53.22
CA ALA A 140 15.60 2.05 54.47
C ALA A 140 15.32 1.20 55.73
N ALA A 141 15.09 -0.11 55.57
CA ALA A 141 14.72 -1.03 56.66
C ALA A 141 15.81 -2.07 56.99
N LYS A 142 17.07 -1.83 56.60
CA LYS A 142 18.20 -2.72 56.93
C LYS A 142 19.29 -1.99 57.69
#